data_AF-A0A819WI15-F1
#
_entry.id   AF-A0A819WI15-F1
#
_cell.length_a   1.000
_cell.length_b   1.000
_cell.length_c   1.000
_cell.angle_alpha   90.00
_cell.angle_beta   90.00
_cell.angle_gamma   90.00
#
_symmetry.space_group_name_H-M   'P 1'
#
loop_
_entity.id
_entity.type
_entity.pdbx_description
1 polymer ?
#
loop_
_entity_poly.entity_id
_entity_poly.type
_entity_poly.pdbx_seq_one_letter_code
_entity_poly.pdbx_strand_id
1 'polypeptide(L)'
;MGIEIIYYEDNGGGYVLEYMQSCGNGNPTSRAIFDESSNNSKRFYYISWSDPMSNSTFVNGFFAGCTPFEALLRSKLDCLYDIKCLQLLINYFPALKQMHLNWTGFILPSKQQNISVNDYLNDLLIDEWSTKMNYSNTQTVIITVSNPSLIVYNDLQVLYSNTLKCPCSTMTIPYNTFISLSPILHQVCSSDLVNNPWLSILKTATNMWASLDWRNIASSQFELLLDLCQLANKTIDDAVRRFILQSFITSNVLTEIDFNSQLNATLNQFFQSTIAYFDLLINTFELFMQVDQPYMGSRQMIYGASDRNIIINTVINETNNQKSLQV
;
A
#
# COMPACT_ATOMS: atom_id res chain seq x y z
N MET A 1 -30.94 -8.71 -2.24
CA MET A 1 -31.25 -7.65 -3.23
C MET A 1 -32.26 -6.70 -2.61
N GLY A 2 -31.81 -5.58 -2.06
CA GLY A 2 -32.69 -4.52 -1.57
C GLY A 2 -32.23 -3.19 -2.15
N ILE A 3 -32.93 -2.70 -3.17
CA ILE A 3 -32.79 -1.32 -3.65
C ILE A 3 -33.86 -0.52 -2.92
N GLU A 4 -33.46 0.51 -2.19
CA GLU A 4 -34.40 1.40 -1.54
C GLU A 4 -34.62 2.60 -2.47
N ILE A 5 -35.85 2.74 -2.97
CA ILE A 5 -36.24 3.84 -3.85
C ILE A 5 -36.87 4.92 -2.97
N ILE A 6 -36.22 6.06 -2.84
CA ILE A 6 -36.76 7.20 -2.10
C ILE A 6 -37.29 8.23 -3.11
N TYR A 7 -38.56 8.61 -2.96
CA TYR A 7 -39.19 9.65 -3.76
C TYR A 7 -39.09 10.99 -3.03
N TYR A 8 -38.67 12.05 -3.73
CA TYR A 8 -38.80 13.42 -3.27
C TYR A 8 -39.80 14.18 -4.14
N GLU A 9 -40.71 14.92 -3.51
CA GLU A 9 -41.49 15.97 -4.17
C GLU A 9 -40.62 17.23 -4.24
N ASP A 10 -40.22 17.61 -5.45
CA ASP A 10 -39.76 18.97 -5.70
C ASP A 10 -40.98 19.89 -5.84
N ASN A 11 -40.89 21.13 -5.35
CA ASN A 11 -41.93 22.17 -5.41
C ASN A 11 -42.26 22.67 -6.84
N GLY A 12 -42.07 21.80 -7.85
CA GLY A 12 -42.33 22.02 -9.27
C GLY A 12 -42.73 20.75 -10.02
N GLY A 13 -43.28 19.73 -9.35
CA GLY A 13 -44.05 18.66 -10.00
C GLY A 13 -43.27 17.61 -10.79
N GLY A 14 -41.99 17.38 -10.47
CA GLY A 14 -41.21 16.28 -11.00
C GLY A 14 -40.67 15.38 -9.89
N TYR A 15 -40.98 14.08 -9.93
CA TYR A 15 -40.34 13.10 -9.06
C TYR A 15 -38.95 12.77 -9.63
N VAL A 16 -37.89 13.06 -8.88
CA VAL A 16 -36.54 12.58 -9.20
C VAL A 16 -36.35 11.23 -8.49
N LEU A 17 -36.11 10.17 -9.26
CA LEU A 17 -35.71 8.86 -8.75
C LEU A 17 -34.23 8.90 -8.40
N GLU A 18 -33.90 8.94 -7.12
CA GLU A 18 -32.52 8.78 -6.64
C GLU A 18 -32.34 7.35 -6.12
N TYR A 19 -31.52 6.56 -6.80
CA TYR A 19 -31.21 5.19 -6.37
C TYR A 19 -30.18 5.24 -5.25
N MET A 20 -30.64 5.09 -4.00
CA MET A 20 -29.73 5.00 -2.86
C MET A 20 -29.22 3.58 -2.71
N GLN A 21 -27.92 3.38 -2.83
CA GLN A 21 -27.27 2.13 -2.46
C GLN A 21 -26.70 2.25 -1.05
N SER A 22 -27.11 1.35 -0.17
CA SER A 22 -26.49 1.20 1.14
C SER A 22 -25.22 0.37 1.01
N CYS A 23 -24.23 0.67 1.85
CA CYS A 23 -22.99 -0.12 1.94
C CYS A 23 -23.23 -1.61 2.16
N GLY A 24 -24.32 -1.99 2.83
CA GLY A 24 -24.65 -3.40 3.05
C GLY A 24 -25.01 -4.21 1.79
N ASN A 25 -25.29 -3.59 0.65
CA ASN A 25 -25.86 -4.29 -0.53
C ASN A 25 -25.00 -4.26 -1.80
N GLY A 26 -23.84 -3.58 -1.81
CA GLY A 26 -22.99 -3.55 -3.01
C GLY A 26 -21.66 -2.81 -2.94
N ASN A 27 -21.27 -2.29 -1.77
CA ASN A 27 -20.07 -1.45 -1.57
C ASN A 27 -19.78 -0.52 -2.76
N PRO A 28 -20.76 0.33 -3.14
CA PRO A 28 -20.58 1.23 -4.27
C PRO A 28 -19.36 2.13 -4.02
N THR A 29 -18.61 2.35 -5.10
CA THR A 29 -17.55 3.35 -5.13
C THR A 29 -17.86 4.32 -6.27
N SER A 30 -17.67 5.60 -6.02
CA SER A 30 -17.88 6.66 -6.99
C SER A 30 -16.67 7.59 -6.98
N ARG A 31 -16.58 8.49 -7.96
CA ARG A 31 -15.50 9.49 -7.98
C ARG A 31 -15.66 10.41 -6.77
N ALA A 32 -14.54 10.68 -6.10
CA ALA A 32 -14.52 11.60 -4.97
C ALA A 32 -14.95 13.00 -5.40
N ILE A 33 -15.76 13.65 -4.56
CA ILE A 33 -16.24 15.01 -4.79
C ILE A 33 -16.08 15.89 -3.57
N PHE A 34 -15.93 17.19 -3.80
CA PHE A 34 -16.26 18.20 -2.81
C PHE A 34 -17.72 18.58 -2.96
N ASP A 35 -18.48 18.46 -1.87
CA ASP A 35 -19.88 18.87 -1.87
C ASP A 35 -19.97 20.37 -1.53
N GLU A 36 -20.52 21.14 -2.48
CA GLU A 36 -20.76 22.57 -2.35
C GLU A 36 -22.15 22.87 -1.78
N SER A 37 -22.93 21.85 -1.39
CA SER A 37 -24.33 22.00 -0.95
C SER A 37 -24.48 23.06 0.16
N SER A 38 -24.92 24.23 -0.29
CA SER A 38 -25.39 25.34 0.51
C SER A 38 -26.70 24.94 1.20
N ASN A 39 -26.74 25.03 2.52
CA ASN A 39 -27.94 25.28 3.32
C ASN A 39 -29.17 24.34 3.22
N ASN A 40 -29.18 23.28 2.42
CA ASN A 40 -30.30 22.34 2.44
C ASN A 40 -30.05 21.28 3.52
N SER A 41 -30.82 21.40 4.58
CA SER A 41 -30.87 20.59 5.80
C SER A 41 -31.29 19.13 5.60
N LYS A 42 -30.86 18.45 4.53
CA LYS A 42 -31.09 17.02 4.37
C LYS A 42 -30.08 16.26 5.25
N ARG A 43 -30.48 16.02 6.50
CA ARG A 43 -29.77 15.08 7.39
C ARG A 43 -29.90 13.68 6.80
N PHE A 44 -28.81 13.11 6.31
CA PHE A 44 -28.75 11.70 6.00
C PHE A 44 -28.61 10.93 7.32
N TYR A 45 -29.66 10.22 7.73
CA TYR A 45 -29.68 9.39 8.94
C TYR A 45 -29.00 8.02 8.74
N TYR A 46 -28.57 7.74 7.51
CA TYR A 46 -27.92 6.52 7.05
C TYR A 46 -26.79 6.92 6.09
N ILE A 47 -25.72 6.14 5.98
CA ILE A 47 -24.73 6.30 4.91
C ILE A 47 -25.41 5.83 3.61
N SER A 48 -26.14 6.72 2.95
CA SER A 48 -26.69 6.48 1.62
C SER A 48 -25.68 6.94 0.58
N TRP A 49 -25.30 6.05 -0.33
CA TRP A 49 -24.53 6.42 -1.52
C TRP A 49 -25.46 6.88 -2.61
N SER A 50 -25.23 8.10 -3.10
CA SER A 50 -25.75 8.59 -4.36
C SER A 50 -24.59 8.88 -5.31
N ASP A 51 -24.84 8.69 -6.60
CA ASP A 51 -23.87 9.09 -7.62
C ASP A 51 -23.72 10.61 -7.61
N PRO A 52 -22.49 11.14 -7.74
CA PRO A 52 -22.30 12.57 -7.78
C PRO A 52 -23.08 13.24 -8.91
N MET A 53 -23.73 14.37 -8.62
CA MET A 53 -24.39 15.18 -9.65
C MET A 53 -23.36 15.65 -10.69
N SER A 54 -23.78 15.85 -11.94
CA SER A 54 -22.90 16.21 -13.07
C SER A 54 -22.15 17.53 -12.90
N ASN A 55 -22.64 18.42 -12.03
CA ASN A 55 -22.03 19.71 -11.69
C ASN A 55 -21.13 19.66 -10.44
N SER A 56 -20.88 18.48 -9.86
CA SER A 56 -20.05 18.35 -8.66
C SER A 56 -18.58 18.62 -8.96
N THR A 57 -17.86 19.13 -7.96
CA THR A 57 -16.43 19.38 -8.06
C THR A 57 -15.66 18.09 -7.75
N PHE A 58 -15.19 17.38 -8.79
CA PHE A 58 -14.49 16.10 -8.67
C PHE A 58 -13.03 16.24 -8.25
N VAL A 59 -12.56 15.29 -7.43
CA VAL A 59 -11.15 15.13 -7.07
C VAL A 59 -10.54 14.07 -8.01
N ASN A 60 -9.78 14.51 -9.01
CA ASN A 60 -9.32 13.63 -10.08
C ASN A 60 -8.46 12.46 -9.54
N GLY A 61 -8.70 11.24 -10.02
CA GLY A 61 -7.96 10.06 -9.56
C GLY A 61 -8.24 9.62 -8.12
N PHE A 62 -9.22 10.20 -7.43
CA PHE A 62 -9.69 9.72 -6.13
C PHE A 62 -11.10 9.16 -6.24
N PHE A 63 -11.35 8.10 -5.48
CA PHE A 63 -12.66 7.51 -5.30
C PHE A 63 -13.12 7.68 -3.86
N ALA A 64 -14.43 7.70 -3.69
CA ALA A 64 -15.13 7.60 -2.42
C ALA A 64 -15.88 6.26 -2.43
N GLY A 65 -15.98 5.60 -1.28
CA GLY A 65 -16.67 4.34 -1.14
C GLY A 65 -16.97 4.04 0.32
N CYS A 66 -17.72 2.96 0.53
CA CYS A 66 -18.15 2.50 1.84
C CYS A 66 -17.03 2.33 2.86
N THR A 67 -15.86 1.90 2.37
CA THR A 67 -14.66 1.78 3.17
C THR A 67 -13.54 2.64 2.56
N PRO A 68 -12.68 3.27 3.38
CA PRO A 68 -11.47 3.92 2.91
C PRO A 68 -10.58 2.97 2.11
N PHE A 69 -10.59 1.68 2.45
CA PHE A 69 -9.83 0.64 1.77
C PHE A 69 -10.27 0.44 0.32
N GLU A 70 -11.54 0.11 0.07
CA GLU A 70 -12.04 -0.09 -1.30
C GLU A 70 -11.90 1.17 -2.15
N ALA A 71 -12.17 2.33 -1.54
CA ALA A 71 -12.03 3.62 -2.19
C ALA A 71 -10.57 3.94 -2.55
N LEU A 72 -9.63 3.62 -1.65
CA LEU A 72 -8.21 3.80 -1.90
C LEU A 72 -7.71 2.86 -2.99
N LEU A 73 -8.06 1.56 -2.95
CA LEU A 73 -7.65 0.58 -3.95
C LEU A 73 -8.03 1.00 -5.38
N ARG A 74 -9.22 1.59 -5.56
CA ARG A 74 -9.69 2.10 -6.86
C ARG A 74 -9.09 3.46 -7.24
N SER A 75 -8.53 4.18 -6.29
CA SER A 75 -7.91 5.48 -6.54
C SER A 75 -6.61 5.32 -7.34
N LYS A 76 -6.31 6.32 -8.15
CA LYS A 76 -5.09 6.44 -8.97
C LYS A 76 -4.12 7.50 -8.45
N LEU A 77 -4.60 8.35 -7.53
CA LEU A 77 -3.84 9.45 -6.94
C LEU A 77 -3.44 10.55 -7.93
N ASP A 78 -4.03 10.58 -9.13
CA ASP A 78 -3.70 11.52 -10.22
C ASP A 78 -3.74 13.00 -9.77
N CYS A 79 -4.67 13.39 -8.89
CA CYS A 79 -4.77 14.76 -8.36
C CYS A 79 -3.45 15.25 -7.74
N LEU A 80 -2.66 14.34 -7.16
CA LEU A 80 -1.42 14.67 -6.45
C LEU A 80 -0.31 15.08 -7.41
N TYR A 81 -0.45 14.77 -8.70
CA TYR A 81 0.50 15.08 -9.76
C TYR A 81 0.00 16.19 -10.70
N ASP A 82 -1.20 16.75 -10.44
CA ASP A 82 -1.81 17.80 -11.25
C ASP A 82 -1.89 19.13 -10.48
N ILE A 83 -1.20 20.16 -10.98
CA ILE A 83 -1.12 21.48 -10.32
C ILE A 83 -2.52 22.09 -10.09
N LYS A 84 -3.46 21.93 -11.03
CA LYS A 84 -4.81 22.48 -10.88
C LYS A 84 -5.57 21.73 -9.79
N CYS A 85 -5.39 20.42 -9.71
CA CYS A 85 -5.99 19.63 -8.66
C CYS A 85 -5.37 19.91 -7.29
N LEU A 86 -4.06 20.12 -7.20
CA LEU A 86 -3.42 20.59 -5.96
C LEU A 86 -3.96 21.96 -5.50
N GLN A 87 -4.19 22.89 -6.43
CA GLN A 87 -4.86 24.16 -6.12
C GLN A 87 -6.28 23.95 -5.61
N LEU A 88 -7.02 23.00 -6.19
CA LEU A 88 -8.34 22.60 -5.71
C LEU A 88 -8.27 22.10 -4.26
N LEU A 89 -7.30 21.23 -3.93
CA LEU A 89 -7.08 20.77 -2.56
C LEU A 89 -6.81 21.94 -1.62
N ILE A 90 -5.97 22.89 -1.99
CA ILE A 90 -5.68 24.07 -1.16
C ILE A 90 -6.93 24.92 -0.90
N ASN A 91 -7.85 25.00 -1.84
CA ASN A 91 -9.11 25.74 -1.67
C ASN A 91 -10.04 25.06 -0.65
N TYR A 92 -10.14 23.74 -0.70
CA TYR A 92 -11.01 22.96 0.18
C TYR A 92 -10.37 22.59 1.53
N PHE A 93 -9.04 22.69 1.63
CA PHE A 93 -8.26 22.52 2.86
C PHE A 93 -7.35 23.76 3.09
N PRO A 94 -7.89 24.91 3.52
CA PRO A 94 -7.14 26.15 3.61
C PRO A 94 -5.91 26.10 4.53
N ALA A 95 -5.91 25.21 5.52
CA ALA A 95 -4.78 24.98 6.42
C ALA A 95 -3.52 24.47 5.69
N LEU A 96 -3.67 23.88 4.49
CA LEU A 96 -2.54 23.49 3.65
C LEU A 96 -1.67 24.68 3.23
N LYS A 97 -2.21 25.90 3.18
CA LYS A 97 -1.45 27.11 2.86
C LYS A 97 -0.33 27.41 3.87
N GLN A 98 -0.49 26.92 5.11
CA GLN A 98 0.49 27.11 6.18
C GLN A 98 1.58 26.05 6.16
N MET A 99 1.39 24.97 5.39
CA MET A 99 2.37 23.92 5.24
C MET A 99 3.31 24.30 4.09
N HIS A 100 4.61 24.38 4.35
CA HIS A 100 5.63 24.49 3.31
C HIS A 100 5.79 23.14 2.59
N LEU A 101 4.71 22.68 1.96
CA LEU A 101 4.70 21.46 1.15
C LEU A 101 5.62 21.68 -0.04
N ASN A 102 6.56 20.78 -0.24
CA ASN A 102 7.43 20.84 -1.41
C ASN A 102 6.67 20.27 -2.63
N TRP A 103 5.70 21.04 -3.14
CA TRP A 103 4.87 20.66 -4.29
C TRP A 103 5.69 20.27 -5.54
N THR A 104 6.94 20.72 -5.66
CA THR A 104 7.83 20.34 -6.78
C THR A 104 8.33 18.90 -6.71
N GLY A 105 8.33 18.27 -5.53
CA GLY A 105 8.54 16.83 -5.38
C GLY A 105 7.33 15.99 -5.82
N PHE A 106 6.15 16.61 -5.95
CA PHE A 106 4.92 15.94 -6.40
C PHE A 106 4.71 16.03 -7.91
N ILE A 107 5.49 16.86 -8.61
CA ILE A 107 5.51 16.91 -10.07
C ILE A 107 6.72 16.08 -10.55
N LEU A 108 6.74 14.79 -10.24
CA LEU A 108 7.70 13.86 -10.83
C LEU A 108 7.09 13.22 -12.07
N PRO A 109 7.91 12.88 -13.09
CA PRO A 109 7.44 12.36 -14.36
C PRO A 109 6.85 10.97 -14.10
N SER A 110 5.54 10.90 -13.90
CA SER A 110 4.80 9.64 -13.86
C SER A 110 5.11 8.88 -15.16
N LYS A 111 5.95 7.85 -15.02
CA LYS A 111 5.84 6.69 -15.89
C LYS A 111 4.47 6.11 -15.55
N GLN A 112 3.58 6.17 -16.55
CA GLN A 112 2.19 5.68 -16.56
C GLN A 112 1.15 6.50 -15.77
N GLN A 113 0.44 7.34 -16.52
CA GLN A 113 -0.93 7.75 -16.19
C GLN A 113 -1.83 6.49 -16.25
N ASN A 114 -2.69 6.29 -15.24
CA ASN A 114 -3.67 5.19 -15.09
C ASN A 114 -3.25 3.94 -14.29
N ILE A 115 -2.31 4.03 -13.35
CA ILE A 115 -2.07 2.94 -12.37
C ILE A 115 -2.92 3.20 -11.12
N SER A 116 -3.63 2.19 -10.62
CA SER A 116 -4.38 2.27 -9.37
C SER A 116 -3.50 1.97 -8.15
N VAL A 117 -3.93 2.38 -6.95
CA VAL A 117 -3.24 2.00 -5.71
C VAL A 117 -3.16 0.48 -5.56
N ASN A 118 -4.21 -0.24 -6.00
CA ASN A 118 -4.20 -1.70 -6.00
C ASN A 118 -3.06 -2.27 -6.86
N ASP A 119 -2.80 -1.68 -8.03
CA ASP A 119 -1.71 -2.12 -8.89
C ASP A 119 -0.35 -1.92 -8.23
N TYR A 120 -0.14 -0.80 -7.53
CA TYR A 120 1.09 -0.61 -6.74
C TYR A 120 1.20 -1.60 -5.58
N LEU A 121 0.10 -1.96 -4.93
CA LEU A 121 0.09 -2.95 -3.85
C LEU A 121 0.44 -4.35 -4.36
N ASN A 122 0.00 -4.71 -5.57
CA ASN A 122 0.35 -5.98 -6.22
C ASN A 122 1.85 -6.13 -6.48
N ASP A 123 2.62 -5.03 -6.43
CA ASP A 123 4.08 -5.02 -6.53
C ASP A 123 4.73 -4.60 -5.20
N LEU A 124 4.02 -4.75 -4.07
CA LEU A 124 4.51 -4.43 -2.72
C LEU A 124 4.95 -2.96 -2.56
N LEU A 125 4.37 -2.05 -3.36
CA LEU A 125 4.76 -0.64 -3.46
C LEU A 125 6.25 -0.46 -3.82
N ILE A 126 6.84 -1.40 -4.56
CA ILE A 126 8.24 -1.35 -5.00
C ILE A 126 8.32 -0.83 -6.43
N ASP A 127 9.11 0.22 -6.66
CA ASP A 127 9.44 0.70 -8.01
C ASP A 127 10.61 -0.07 -8.62
N GLU A 128 11.62 -0.36 -7.81
CA GLU A 128 12.85 -1.04 -8.25
C GLU A 128 13.56 -1.75 -7.10
N TRP A 129 14.23 -2.87 -7.39
CA TRP A 129 15.17 -3.52 -6.49
C TRP A 129 16.61 -3.11 -6.79
N SER A 130 17.28 -2.44 -5.86
CA SER A 130 18.72 -2.21 -5.93
C SER A 130 19.48 -3.43 -5.38
N THR A 131 20.10 -4.20 -6.26
CA THR A 131 20.96 -5.33 -5.90
C THR A 131 22.42 -4.94 -6.09
N LYS A 132 23.20 -4.90 -5.01
CA LYS A 132 24.64 -4.63 -5.06
C LYS A 132 25.41 -5.90 -4.72
N MET A 133 26.28 -6.30 -5.63
CA MET A 133 27.15 -7.45 -5.50
C MET A 133 28.55 -6.96 -5.11
N ASN A 134 29.04 -7.38 -3.95
CA ASN A 134 30.41 -7.14 -3.54
C ASN A 134 31.25 -8.34 -3.97
N TYR A 135 31.74 -8.32 -5.21
CA TYR A 135 32.77 -9.26 -5.62
C TYR A 135 34.00 -9.02 -4.73
N SER A 136 34.35 -10.01 -3.89
CA SER A 136 35.70 -10.03 -3.33
C SER A 136 36.65 -10.27 -4.50
N ASN A 137 37.61 -9.37 -4.70
CA ASN A 137 38.69 -9.54 -5.67
C ASN A 137 39.24 -10.96 -5.59
N THR A 138 39.33 -11.60 -6.74
CA THR A 138 39.78 -12.98 -6.97
C THR A 138 40.93 -13.37 -6.06
N GLN A 139 40.74 -14.40 -5.22
CA GLN A 139 41.87 -15.16 -4.69
C GLN A 139 42.13 -16.35 -5.61
N THR A 140 43.06 -16.17 -6.54
CA THR A 140 43.70 -17.27 -7.26
C THR A 140 44.64 -18.01 -6.31
N VAL A 141 44.34 -19.28 -6.03
CA VAL A 141 45.33 -20.19 -5.42
C VAL A 141 46.24 -20.68 -6.53
N ILE A 142 47.51 -20.29 -6.49
CA ILE A 142 48.54 -20.73 -7.42
C ILE A 142 49.13 -22.03 -6.87
N ILE A 143 48.87 -23.16 -7.54
CA ILE A 143 49.64 -24.39 -7.33
C ILE A 143 50.91 -24.26 -8.17
N THR A 144 52.04 -23.99 -7.53
CA THR A 144 53.34 -23.88 -8.20
C THR A 144 53.98 -25.26 -8.30
N VAL A 145 54.05 -25.81 -9.51
CA VAL A 145 54.90 -26.96 -9.81
C VAL A 145 56.26 -26.41 -10.25
N SER A 146 57.30 -26.62 -9.46
CA SER A 146 58.66 -26.17 -9.80
C SER A 146 59.37 -27.21 -10.67
N ASN A 147 59.96 -26.76 -11.78
CA ASN A 147 60.63 -27.58 -12.81
C ASN A 147 59.78 -28.73 -13.40
N PRO A 148 58.63 -28.45 -14.02
CA PRO A 148 57.92 -29.46 -14.78
C PRO A 148 58.77 -29.87 -16.00
N SER A 149 58.87 -31.17 -16.25
CA SER A 149 59.45 -31.64 -17.51
C SER A 149 58.52 -31.26 -18.67
N LEU A 150 59.04 -31.22 -19.90
CA LEU A 150 58.23 -30.95 -21.11
C LEU A 150 57.06 -31.93 -21.25
N ILE A 151 57.21 -33.15 -20.73
CA ILE A 151 56.18 -34.19 -20.65
C ILE A 151 55.10 -33.78 -19.65
N VAL A 152 55.47 -33.36 -18.43
CA VAL A 152 54.54 -32.88 -17.40
C VAL A 152 53.73 -31.67 -17.88
N TYR A 153 54.36 -30.74 -18.62
CA TYR A 153 53.66 -29.58 -19.17
C TYR A 153 52.61 -29.97 -20.22
N ASN A 154 52.97 -30.83 -21.17
CA ASN A 154 52.04 -31.29 -22.20
C ASN A 154 50.92 -32.17 -21.61
N ASP A 155 51.23 -32.95 -20.58
CA ASP A 155 50.25 -33.75 -19.86
C ASP A 155 49.20 -32.86 -19.17
N LEU A 156 49.62 -31.81 -18.44
CA LEU A 156 48.70 -30.88 -17.77
C LEU A 156 47.79 -30.12 -18.76
N GLN A 157 48.35 -29.72 -19.91
CA GLN A 157 47.63 -29.03 -20.98
C GLN A 157 46.55 -29.92 -21.62
N VAL A 158 46.79 -31.23 -21.70
CA VAL A 158 45.83 -32.22 -22.19
C VAL A 158 44.82 -32.61 -21.09
N LEU A 159 45.29 -32.80 -19.85
CA LEU A 159 44.53 -33.37 -18.73
C LEU A 159 43.47 -32.44 -18.14
N TYR A 160 43.69 -31.12 -18.17
CA TYR A 160 42.80 -30.15 -17.52
C TYR A 160 42.16 -29.16 -18.50
N SER A 161 42.22 -29.46 -19.79
CA SER A 161 41.59 -28.66 -20.86
C SER A 161 40.09 -28.43 -20.62
N ASN A 162 39.39 -29.38 -19.98
CA ASN A 162 37.94 -29.35 -19.74
C ASN A 162 37.51 -29.63 -18.26
N THR A 163 38.47 -29.77 -17.33
CA THR A 163 38.28 -30.56 -16.08
C THR A 163 38.90 -29.94 -14.82
N LEU A 164 39.37 -28.70 -14.88
CA LEU A 164 39.84 -28.00 -13.68
C LEU A 164 38.66 -27.76 -12.71
N LYS A 165 38.38 -28.75 -11.86
CA LYS A 165 37.43 -28.66 -10.77
C LYS A 165 38.17 -28.16 -9.55
N CYS A 166 37.85 -26.96 -9.12
CA CYS A 166 38.29 -26.43 -7.84
C CYS A 166 37.19 -26.75 -6.83
N PRO A 167 37.28 -27.86 -6.06
CA PRO A 167 36.36 -28.08 -4.97
C PRO A 167 36.49 -26.92 -3.97
N CYS A 168 35.36 -26.42 -3.49
CA CYS A 168 35.38 -25.32 -2.53
C CYS A 168 35.87 -25.83 -1.17
N SER A 169 36.79 -25.11 -0.53
CA SER A 169 37.18 -25.40 0.86
C SER A 169 36.01 -25.20 1.84
N THR A 170 35.05 -24.35 1.46
CA THR A 170 33.82 -24.09 2.19
C THR A 170 32.66 -24.14 1.19
N MET A 171 31.71 -25.04 1.42
CA MET A 171 30.60 -25.27 0.49
C MET A 171 29.45 -24.27 0.64
N THR A 172 29.45 -23.47 1.70
CA THR A 172 28.37 -22.53 2.04
C THR A 172 28.92 -21.13 2.24
N ILE A 173 28.34 -20.16 1.53
CA ILE A 173 28.69 -18.75 1.65
C ILE A 173 27.41 -17.99 1.99
N PRO A 174 27.27 -17.38 3.19
CA PRO A 174 26.08 -16.60 3.54
C PRO A 174 25.86 -15.44 2.57
N TYR A 175 24.63 -15.19 2.12
CA TYR A 175 24.34 -14.15 1.12
C TYR A 175 24.73 -12.75 1.60
N ASN A 176 24.58 -12.46 2.89
CA ASN A 176 25.00 -11.17 3.47
C ASN A 176 26.50 -10.86 3.30
N THR A 177 27.34 -11.82 2.93
CA THR A 177 28.77 -11.60 2.69
C THR A 177 29.07 -10.98 1.33
N PHE A 178 28.19 -11.17 0.33
CA PHE A 178 28.44 -10.73 -1.05
C PHE A 178 27.26 -10.04 -1.73
N ILE A 179 26.07 -10.01 -1.11
CA ILE A 179 24.88 -9.34 -1.62
C ILE A 179 24.37 -8.31 -0.62
N SER A 180 24.02 -7.14 -1.13
CA SER A 180 23.17 -6.17 -0.46
C SER A 180 21.91 -5.94 -1.29
N LEU A 181 20.75 -6.08 -0.67
CA LEU A 181 19.44 -5.82 -1.27
C LEU A 181 18.85 -4.57 -0.64
N SER A 182 18.35 -3.65 -1.46
CA SER A 182 17.64 -2.46 -0.99
C SER A 182 16.52 -2.11 -1.96
N PRO A 183 15.25 -2.15 -1.54
CA PRO A 183 14.14 -1.74 -2.39
C PRO A 183 14.11 -0.21 -2.52
N ILE A 184 13.62 0.26 -3.66
CA ILE A 184 13.16 1.64 -3.84
C ILE A 184 11.64 1.57 -3.80
N LEU A 185 11.05 2.05 -2.71
CA LEU A 185 9.61 2.14 -2.57
C LEU A 185 9.04 3.26 -3.44
N HIS A 186 7.81 3.08 -3.88
CA HIS A 186 7.07 4.08 -4.63
C HIS A 186 7.05 5.40 -3.87
N GLN A 187 7.27 6.48 -4.60
CA GLN A 187 7.42 7.85 -4.07
C GLN A 187 6.28 8.28 -3.13
N VAL A 188 5.08 7.71 -3.29
CA VAL A 188 3.94 7.98 -2.40
C VAL A 188 4.27 7.70 -0.93
N CYS A 189 5.07 6.65 -0.66
CA CYS A 189 5.46 6.22 0.67
C CYS A 189 6.54 7.11 1.31
N SER A 190 7.17 8.00 0.55
CA SER A 190 8.15 8.98 1.05
C SER A 190 7.70 10.43 0.90
N SER A 191 6.46 10.65 0.44
CA SER A 191 5.88 11.97 0.20
C SER A 191 5.30 12.61 1.48
N ASP A 192 5.05 13.93 1.47
CA ASP A 192 4.41 14.59 2.62
C ASP A 192 2.95 14.14 2.84
N LEU A 193 2.34 13.40 1.88
CA LEU A 193 0.96 12.91 1.94
C LEU A 193 0.76 11.75 2.92
N VAL A 194 1.85 11.10 3.31
CA VAL A 194 1.84 10.08 4.35
C VAL A 194 2.52 10.60 5.63
N ASN A 195 2.70 11.92 5.75
CA ASN A 195 3.32 12.55 6.90
C ASN A 195 2.27 13.13 7.88
N ASN A 196 2.63 13.21 9.15
CA ASN A 196 1.76 13.65 10.25
C ASN A 196 1.11 15.03 10.05
N PRO A 197 1.79 16.07 9.53
CA PRO A 197 1.16 17.38 9.39
C PRO A 197 0.03 17.39 8.34
N TRP A 198 0.20 16.66 7.23
CA TRP A 198 -0.85 16.48 6.22
C TRP A 198 -2.06 15.76 6.82
N LEU A 199 -1.83 14.62 7.48
CA LEU A 199 -2.89 13.84 8.13
C LEU A 199 -3.63 14.65 9.19
N SER A 200 -2.91 15.46 9.97
CA SER A 200 -3.52 16.35 10.96
C SER A 200 -4.43 17.40 10.32
N ILE A 201 -4.04 17.97 9.18
CA ILE A 201 -4.88 18.93 8.46
C ILE A 201 -6.16 18.25 7.97
N LEU A 202 -6.05 17.08 7.34
CA LEU A 202 -7.21 16.34 6.86
C LEU A 202 -8.20 16.00 7.98
N LYS A 203 -7.73 15.57 9.15
CA LYS A 203 -8.59 15.26 10.31
C LYS A 203 -9.42 16.45 10.79
N THR A 204 -8.91 17.67 10.63
CA THR A 204 -9.61 18.90 11.06
C THR A 204 -10.60 19.41 10.01
N ALA A 205 -10.39 19.05 8.75
CA ALA A 205 -11.24 19.46 7.65
C ALA A 205 -12.35 18.43 7.46
N THR A 206 -13.43 18.55 8.24
CA THR A 206 -14.64 17.74 8.09
C THR A 206 -15.81 18.63 7.70
N ASN A 207 -16.68 18.13 6.82
CA ASN A 207 -17.94 18.78 6.46
C ASN A 207 -19.10 17.92 6.99
N MET A 208 -19.55 18.22 8.21
CA MET A 208 -20.53 17.40 8.93
C MET A 208 -21.90 17.28 8.22
N TRP A 209 -22.19 18.12 7.23
CA TRP A 209 -23.48 18.17 6.56
C TRP A 209 -23.51 17.46 5.21
N ALA A 210 -22.37 16.94 4.73
CA ALA A 210 -22.25 16.29 3.45
C ALA A 210 -21.53 14.95 3.59
N SER A 211 -22.26 13.87 3.83
CA SER A 211 -21.69 12.53 4.07
C SER A 211 -20.85 12.00 2.90
N LEU A 212 -21.11 12.46 1.68
CA LEU A 212 -20.38 12.10 0.46
C LEU A 212 -19.21 13.03 0.15
N ASP A 213 -19.00 14.08 0.95
CA ASP A 213 -17.88 14.99 0.80
C ASP A 213 -16.56 14.27 1.10
N TRP A 214 -15.64 14.30 0.13
CA TRP A 214 -14.37 13.62 0.23
C TRP A 214 -13.56 14.05 1.45
N ARG A 215 -13.74 15.28 1.95
CA ARG A 215 -13.10 15.76 3.19
C ARG A 215 -13.37 14.85 4.39
N ASN A 216 -14.54 14.22 4.46
CA ASN A 216 -14.91 13.35 5.56
C ASN A 216 -14.23 11.98 5.54
N ILE A 217 -13.70 11.56 4.39
CA ILE A 217 -13.03 10.25 4.21
C ILE A 217 -11.55 10.36 3.88
N ALA A 218 -11.09 11.53 3.42
CA ALA A 218 -9.72 11.75 3.00
C ALA A 218 -8.72 11.39 4.10
N SER A 219 -8.95 11.81 5.36
CA SER A 219 -8.03 11.48 6.45
C SER A 219 -7.80 9.98 6.57
N SER A 220 -8.89 9.19 6.56
CA SER A 220 -8.81 7.73 6.71
C SER A 220 -8.17 7.06 5.49
N GLN A 221 -8.36 7.61 4.29
CA GLN A 221 -7.68 7.11 3.08
C GLN A 221 -6.17 7.30 3.15
N PHE A 222 -5.71 8.48 3.56
CA PHE A 222 -4.28 8.76 3.66
C PHE A 222 -3.61 8.11 4.88
N GLU A 223 -4.35 7.92 5.99
CA GLU A 223 -3.88 7.08 7.11
C GLU A 223 -3.68 5.64 6.68
N LEU A 224 -4.66 5.06 5.99
CA LEU A 224 -4.54 3.71 5.46
C LEU A 224 -3.37 3.59 4.46
N LEU A 225 -3.17 4.59 3.60
CA LEU A 225 -2.04 4.63 2.67
C LEU A 225 -0.69 4.64 3.42
N LEU A 226 -0.58 5.41 4.50
CA LEU A 226 0.59 5.38 5.39
C LEU A 226 0.79 3.98 5.99
N ASP A 227 -0.26 3.38 6.54
CA ASP A 227 -0.20 2.05 7.17
C ASP A 227 0.22 0.97 6.15
N LEU A 228 -0.30 1.03 4.91
CA LEU A 228 0.09 0.13 3.83
C LEU A 228 1.55 0.31 3.43
N CYS A 229 2.04 1.55 3.33
CA CYS A 229 3.46 1.82 3.09
C CYS A 229 4.36 1.27 4.21
N GLN A 230 3.96 1.43 5.47
CA GLN A 230 4.70 0.88 6.62
C GLN A 230 4.69 -0.65 6.62
N LEU A 231 3.54 -1.25 6.31
CA LEU A 231 3.37 -2.69 6.24
C LEU A 231 4.21 -3.29 5.10
N ALA A 232 4.21 -2.66 3.93
CA ALA A 232 5.04 -3.05 2.80
C ALA A 232 6.53 -2.98 3.16
N ASN A 233 6.99 -1.84 3.70
CA ASN A 233 8.38 -1.68 4.12
C ASN A 233 8.80 -2.75 5.14
N LYS A 234 7.97 -2.99 6.16
CA LYS A 234 8.24 -4.03 7.16
C LYS A 234 8.27 -5.44 6.56
N THR A 235 7.37 -5.73 5.62
CA THR A 235 7.31 -7.02 4.92
C THR A 235 8.59 -7.26 4.14
N ILE A 236 9.08 -6.24 3.43
CA ILE A 236 10.34 -6.30 2.70
C ILE A 236 11.51 -6.46 3.66
N ASP A 237 11.61 -5.66 4.72
CA ASP A 237 12.70 -5.73 5.69
C ASP A 237 12.79 -7.12 6.32
N ASP A 238 11.66 -7.71 6.70
CA ASP A 238 11.62 -9.06 7.26
C ASP A 238 11.94 -10.14 6.22
N ALA A 239 11.55 -9.96 4.96
CA ALA A 239 11.89 -10.88 3.87
C ALA A 239 13.38 -10.83 3.52
N VAL A 240 13.93 -9.63 3.32
CA VAL A 240 15.36 -9.39 3.04
C VAL A 240 16.20 -9.93 4.18
N ARG A 241 15.87 -9.61 5.44
CA ARG A 241 16.60 -10.11 6.61
C ARG A 241 16.64 -11.64 6.65
N ARG A 242 15.54 -12.31 6.32
CA ARG A 242 15.49 -13.78 6.26
C ARG A 242 16.32 -14.32 5.10
N PHE A 243 16.25 -13.69 3.94
CA PHE A 243 16.97 -14.09 2.73
C PHE A 243 18.49 -13.99 2.91
N ILE A 244 19.00 -12.86 3.39
CA ILE A 244 20.45 -12.63 3.50
C ILE A 244 21.14 -13.53 4.55
N LEU A 245 20.37 -14.11 5.48
CA LEU A 245 20.85 -15.11 6.44
C LEU A 245 20.97 -16.52 5.84
N GLN A 246 20.38 -16.78 4.68
CA GLN A 246 20.58 -18.02 3.95
C GLN A 246 21.99 -18.07 3.33
N SER A 247 22.40 -19.27 2.92
CA SER A 247 23.71 -19.47 2.30
C SER A 247 23.56 -19.95 0.87
N PHE A 248 24.39 -19.39 -0.01
CA PHE A 248 24.67 -19.95 -1.31
C PHE A 248 25.49 -21.23 -1.14
N ILE A 249 25.07 -22.32 -1.79
CA ILE A 249 25.69 -23.64 -1.64
C ILE A 249 26.30 -24.07 -2.96
N THR A 250 27.61 -24.31 -2.97
CA THR A 250 28.27 -24.93 -4.11
C THR A 250 29.40 -25.85 -3.67
N SER A 251 29.53 -26.99 -4.34
CA SER A 251 30.59 -27.96 -4.08
C SER A 251 31.87 -27.66 -4.88
N ASN A 252 31.75 -26.91 -5.97
CA ASN A 252 32.84 -26.57 -6.86
C ASN A 252 32.72 -25.09 -7.26
N VAL A 253 33.85 -24.47 -7.60
CA VAL A 253 33.84 -23.12 -8.17
C VAL A 253 32.99 -23.12 -9.44
N LEU A 254 32.02 -22.21 -9.48
CA LEU A 254 31.14 -22.01 -10.63
C LEU A 254 31.79 -21.05 -11.62
N THR A 255 31.43 -21.18 -12.90
CA THR A 255 31.69 -20.10 -13.86
C THR A 255 30.87 -18.87 -13.48
N GLU A 256 31.32 -17.69 -13.90
CA GLU A 256 30.57 -16.44 -13.69
C GLU A 256 29.15 -16.53 -14.27
N ILE A 257 29.01 -17.15 -15.45
CA ILE A 257 27.72 -17.34 -16.13
C ILE A 257 26.80 -18.22 -15.28
N ASP A 258 27.29 -19.36 -14.79
CA ASP A 258 26.50 -20.27 -13.98
C ASP A 258 26.12 -19.65 -12.63
N PHE A 259 27.05 -18.93 -12.01
CA PHE A 259 26.81 -18.21 -10.77
C PHE A 259 25.72 -17.14 -10.95
N ASN A 260 25.87 -16.27 -11.95
CA ASN A 260 24.89 -15.21 -12.22
C ASN A 260 23.52 -15.80 -12.58
N SER A 261 23.47 -16.88 -13.37
CA SER A 261 22.22 -17.54 -13.72
C SER A 261 21.52 -18.13 -12.50
N GLN A 262 22.24 -18.86 -11.65
CA GLN A 262 21.67 -19.44 -10.43
C GLN A 262 21.20 -18.34 -9.48
N LEU A 263 22.03 -17.31 -9.28
CA LEU A 263 21.70 -16.22 -8.38
C LEU A 263 20.49 -15.43 -8.85
N ASN A 264 20.42 -15.06 -10.14
CA ASN A 264 19.29 -14.32 -10.69
C ASN A 264 17.99 -15.14 -10.57
N ALA A 265 18.04 -16.46 -10.78
CA ALA A 265 16.88 -17.32 -10.56
C ALA A 265 16.44 -17.31 -9.08
N THR A 266 17.40 -17.40 -8.15
CA THR A 266 17.12 -17.33 -6.71
C THR A 266 16.56 -15.96 -6.29
N LEU A 267 17.12 -14.86 -6.78
CA LEU A 267 16.63 -13.51 -6.50
C LEU A 267 15.22 -13.30 -7.06
N ASN A 268 14.97 -13.73 -8.30
CA ASN A 268 13.63 -13.67 -8.89
C ASN A 268 12.61 -14.46 -8.07
N GLN A 269 12.97 -15.67 -7.63
CA GLN A 269 12.10 -16.46 -6.75
C GLN A 269 11.85 -15.75 -5.41
N PHE A 270 12.88 -15.13 -4.82
CA PHE A 270 12.75 -14.35 -3.60
C PHE A 270 11.81 -13.15 -3.78
N PHE A 271 11.98 -12.35 -4.83
CA PHE A 271 11.11 -11.20 -5.11
C PHE A 271 9.66 -11.63 -5.32
N GLN A 272 9.44 -12.63 -6.18
CA GLN A 272 8.08 -13.11 -6.49
C GLN A 272 7.38 -13.73 -5.28
N SER A 273 8.11 -14.49 -4.45
CA SER A 273 7.52 -15.06 -3.23
C SER A 273 7.19 -14.01 -2.17
N THR A 274 7.97 -12.92 -2.12
CA THR A 274 7.72 -11.80 -1.19
C THR A 274 6.48 -11.00 -1.62
N ILE A 275 6.36 -10.71 -2.92
CA ILE A 275 5.18 -10.07 -3.52
C ILE A 275 3.93 -10.93 -3.28
N ALA A 276 3.96 -12.20 -3.66
CA ALA A 276 2.82 -13.11 -3.51
C ALA A 276 2.36 -13.28 -2.05
N TYR A 277 3.29 -13.23 -1.08
CA TYR A 277 2.95 -13.25 0.34
C TYR A 277 2.17 -12.01 0.77
N PHE A 278 2.59 -10.83 0.30
CA PHE A 278 1.90 -9.58 0.61
C PHE A 278 0.54 -9.50 -0.09
N ASP A 279 0.44 -9.91 -1.35
CA ASP A 279 -0.83 -9.97 -2.07
C ASP A 279 -1.83 -10.85 -1.34
N LEU A 280 -1.39 -12.00 -0.81
CA LEU A 280 -2.24 -12.86 0.00
C LEU A 280 -2.74 -12.13 1.27
N LEU A 281 -1.88 -11.33 1.91
CA LEU A 281 -2.23 -10.55 3.09
C LEU A 281 -3.30 -9.49 2.76
N ILE A 282 -3.11 -8.74 1.67
CA ILE A 282 -4.04 -7.70 1.20
C ILE A 282 -5.38 -8.32 0.80
N ASN A 283 -5.38 -9.40 0.01
CA ASN A 283 -6.60 -10.10 -0.39
C ASN A 283 -7.37 -10.66 0.82
N THR A 284 -6.65 -11.19 1.82
CA THR A 284 -7.28 -11.67 3.06
C THR A 284 -7.96 -10.53 3.82
N PHE A 285 -7.32 -9.36 3.88
CA PHE A 285 -7.90 -8.18 4.50
C PHE A 285 -9.13 -7.67 3.72
N GLU A 286 -9.07 -7.64 2.40
CA GLU A 286 -10.22 -7.29 1.56
C GLU A 286 -11.42 -8.21 1.81
N LEU A 287 -11.19 -9.52 1.84
CA LEU A 287 -12.23 -10.50 2.15
C LEU A 287 -12.82 -10.30 3.55
N PHE A 288 -11.97 -10.00 4.54
CA PHE A 288 -12.43 -9.70 5.90
C PHE A 288 -13.35 -8.47 5.92
N MET A 289 -12.98 -7.41 5.20
CA MET A 289 -13.79 -6.20 5.09
C MET A 289 -15.13 -6.43 4.39
N GLN A 290 -15.20 -7.35 3.41
CA GLN A 290 -16.44 -7.71 2.74
C GLN A 290 -17.39 -8.51 3.63
N VAL A 291 -16.85 -9.40 4.48
CA VAL A 291 -17.65 -10.28 5.34
C VAL A 291 -18.11 -9.57 6.61
N ASP A 292 -17.20 -8.87 7.28
CA ASP A 292 -17.46 -8.32 8.61
C ASP A 292 -17.84 -6.84 8.59
N GLN A 293 -17.97 -6.20 7.41
CA GLN A 293 -18.23 -4.77 7.18
C GLN A 293 -18.22 -4.00 8.50
N PRO A 294 -17.04 -3.78 9.12
CA PRO A 294 -17.00 -3.18 10.43
C PRO A 294 -17.68 -1.85 10.25
N TYR A 295 -18.90 -1.73 10.81
CA TYR A 295 -19.73 -0.56 10.65
C TYR A 295 -18.83 0.61 11.02
N MET A 296 -18.36 1.36 10.01
CA MET A 296 -17.73 2.64 10.29
C MET A 296 -18.84 3.42 10.94
N GLY A 297 -18.73 3.52 12.27
CA GLY A 297 -19.76 4.08 13.12
C GLY A 297 -20.22 5.35 12.45
N SER A 298 -21.51 5.39 12.12
CA SER A 298 -22.15 6.67 11.90
C SER A 298 -21.75 7.53 13.10
N ARG A 299 -21.17 8.70 12.83
CA ARG A 299 -21.17 9.75 13.85
C ARG A 299 -22.65 10.07 14.07
N GLN A 300 -23.30 9.34 14.97
CA GLN A 300 -24.55 9.79 15.53
C GLN A 300 -24.22 11.03 16.34
N MET A 301 -24.46 12.21 15.76
CA MET A 301 -24.58 13.42 16.54
C MET A 301 -25.81 13.26 17.44
N ILE A 302 -25.57 12.84 18.67
CA ILE A 302 -26.53 12.99 19.76
C ILE A 302 -26.69 14.50 19.98
N TYR A 303 -27.79 15.06 19.51
CA TYR A 303 -28.21 16.40 19.92
C TYR A 303 -28.73 16.30 21.36
N GLY A 304 -27.85 16.60 22.32
CA GLY A 304 -28.18 16.81 23.72
C GLY A 304 -27.19 17.79 24.31
N ALA A 305 -27.68 18.92 24.82
CA ALA A 305 -26.87 19.97 25.40
C ALA A 305 -25.97 19.45 26.54
N SER A 306 -24.74 19.98 26.59
CA SER A 306 -23.80 19.99 27.73
C SER A 306 -23.64 18.70 28.53
N ASP A 307 -22.52 18.00 28.35
CA ASP A 307 -21.48 18.04 29.38
C ASP A 307 -20.13 17.54 28.85
N ARG A 308 -19.09 18.37 29.06
CA ARG A 308 -17.70 17.95 28.94
C ARG A 308 -17.43 16.94 30.05
N ASN A 309 -17.54 15.64 29.74
CA ASN A 309 -16.87 14.51 30.40
C ASN A 309 -17.57 13.18 30.04
N ILE A 310 -17.48 12.75 28.78
CA ILE A 310 -17.69 11.32 28.49
C ILE A 310 -16.38 10.71 28.02
N ILE A 311 -15.80 10.05 29.02
CA ILE A 311 -14.64 9.19 29.02
C ILE A 311 -14.86 8.03 28.03
N ILE A 312 -13.81 7.76 27.26
CA ILE A 312 -13.54 6.48 26.60
C ILE A 312 -13.79 5.35 27.61
N ASN A 313 -14.86 4.56 27.44
CA ASN A 313 -14.96 3.19 27.99
C ASN A 313 -16.29 2.52 27.58
N THR A 314 -16.25 1.63 26.60
CA THR A 314 -17.18 0.48 26.54
C THR A 314 -16.63 -0.64 25.66
N VAL A 315 -15.56 -1.28 26.13
CA VAL A 315 -15.35 -2.74 25.96
C VAL A 315 -14.83 -3.26 27.30
N ILE A 316 -15.67 -3.26 28.34
CA ILE A 316 -15.42 -4.03 29.56
C ILE A 316 -16.77 -4.57 30.06
N ASN A 317 -16.88 -5.91 30.06
CA ASN A 317 -17.79 -6.77 30.82
C ASN A 317 -19.28 -6.88 30.43
N GLU A 318 -19.56 -7.75 29.45
CA GLU A 318 -20.77 -8.61 29.46
C GLU A 318 -20.45 -10.04 29.95
N THR A 319 -19.55 -10.18 30.92
CA THR A 319 -19.35 -11.42 31.67
C THR A 319 -19.29 -11.07 33.14
N ASN A 320 -20.46 -10.85 33.75
CA ASN A 320 -20.76 -11.15 35.16
C ASN A 320 -22.18 -10.68 35.49
N ASN A 321 -23.16 -11.55 35.23
CA ASN A 321 -24.32 -11.68 36.10
C ASN A 321 -24.79 -13.13 36.06
N GLN A 322 -24.03 -13.99 36.75
CA GLN A 322 -24.57 -15.25 37.25
C GLN A 322 -25.75 -14.93 38.18
N LYS A 323 -26.92 -15.50 37.88
CA LYS A 323 -27.82 -16.00 38.92
C LYS A 323 -28.09 -17.47 38.64
N SER A 324 -27.57 -18.27 39.57
CA SER A 324 -27.76 -19.69 39.84
C SER A 324 -29.17 -20.23 39.55
N LEU A 325 -29.20 -21.42 38.96
CA LEU A 325 -30.18 -22.45 39.30
C LEU A 325 -29.41 -23.67 39.80
N GLN A 326 -29.53 -23.90 41.10
CA GLN A 326 -29.20 -25.17 41.76
C GLN A 326 -30.30 -26.18 41.40
N VAL A 327 -29.93 -27.35 40.87
CA VAL A 327 -29.96 -28.70 41.47
C VAL A 327 -29.18 -29.61 40.53
#